data_AF-A0A2W4HRW4-F1
#
_entry.id   AF-A0A2W4HRW4-F1
#
_cell.length_a   1.000
_cell.length_b   1.000
_cell.length_c   1.000
_cell.angle_alpha   90.00
_cell.angle_beta   90.00
_cell.angle_gamma   90.00
#
_symmetry.space_group_name_H-M   'P 1'
#
loop_
_entity.id
_entity.type
_entity.pdbx_description
1 polymer ?
#
loop_
_entity_poly.entity_id
_entity_poly.type
_entity_poly.pdbx_seq_one_letter_code
_entity_poly.pdbx_strand_id
1 'polypeptide(L)'
;MFRRALAFVLFTSLALVAPAQAADSESQYQSGKTLLNEALESSDRAKLDKAAAIFQTEWDKSGSDHNAMVVEVSNTAQLYQMLELPKESLDWWRRLSKVEPDNWRAWAKIVQCAQTLNQPKEHDEAHEKVFALNKEGKVEQKFLVCEQFSSGDKKIMALEYFKPEGKLGVMMTFRISMKDSPDTLFRRYTLGEIESDTQIARELKQIGPQDHMYSIDGFNESGQWLITMTTKKPTYEELRALVLKDLSVERKGAQKK
;
A
#
# COMPACT_ATOMS: atom_id res chain seq x y z
N MET A 1 49.78 -61.38 -34.25
CA MET A 1 50.09 -59.93 -34.19
C MET A 1 48.88 -59.20 -33.61
N PHE A 2 49.10 -58.30 -32.64
CA PHE A 2 48.15 -57.38 -31.94
C PHE A 2 46.99 -58.02 -31.15
N ARG A 3 46.90 -58.07 -29.80
CA ARG A 3 46.95 -57.12 -28.64
C ARG A 3 45.76 -56.12 -28.51
N ARG A 4 45.01 -56.29 -27.39
CA ARG A 4 44.19 -55.33 -26.59
C ARG A 4 42.81 -54.95 -27.19
N ALA A 5 41.73 -54.68 -26.45
CA ALA A 5 41.57 -54.22 -25.06
C ALA A 5 40.21 -54.63 -24.44
N LEU A 6 40.21 -54.67 -23.10
CA LEU A 6 39.08 -54.74 -22.18
C LEU A 6 38.33 -53.39 -22.18
N ALA A 7 36.99 -53.39 -22.20
CA ALA A 7 36.18 -52.21 -21.85
C ALA A 7 34.97 -52.64 -21.02
N PHE A 8 35.06 -52.42 -19.71
CA PHE A 8 33.95 -52.39 -18.78
C PHE A 8 33.14 -51.13 -19.05
N VAL A 9 31.85 -51.26 -19.37
CA VAL A 9 30.90 -50.14 -19.30
C VAL A 9 30.04 -50.36 -18.07
N LEU A 10 30.37 -49.62 -17.01
CA LEU A 10 29.49 -49.39 -15.87
C LEU A 10 28.30 -48.55 -16.38
N PHE A 11 27.13 -49.17 -16.45
CA PHE A 11 25.88 -48.41 -16.48
C PHE A 11 25.64 -47.90 -15.06
N THR A 12 25.96 -46.63 -14.82
CA THR A 12 25.40 -45.89 -13.69
C THR A 12 23.90 -45.77 -13.91
N SER A 13 23.13 -46.47 -13.08
CA SER A 13 21.70 -46.29 -12.90
C SER A 13 21.40 -44.83 -12.60
N LEU A 14 20.81 -44.10 -13.55
CA LEU A 14 20.04 -42.91 -13.24
C LEU A 14 18.80 -43.39 -12.48
N ALA A 15 18.82 -43.32 -11.16
CA ALA A 15 17.61 -43.46 -10.37
C ALA A 15 16.72 -42.24 -10.67
N LEU A 16 15.60 -42.46 -11.34
CA LEU A 16 14.48 -41.52 -11.36
C LEU A 16 13.96 -41.38 -9.91
N VAL A 17 14.41 -40.34 -9.22
CA VAL A 17 13.79 -39.86 -7.98
C VAL A 17 13.04 -38.59 -8.35
N ALA A 18 11.76 -38.67 -8.74
CA ALA A 18 10.98 -37.45 -9.04
C ALA A 18 9.43 -37.47 -8.98
N PRO A 19 8.69 -38.52 -8.56
CA PRO A 19 7.22 -38.37 -8.41
C PRO A 19 6.75 -38.06 -6.98
N ALA A 20 7.47 -38.48 -5.94
CA ALA A 20 6.98 -38.36 -4.56
C ALA A 20 7.08 -36.94 -3.97
N GLN A 21 8.12 -36.17 -4.34
CA GLN A 21 8.39 -34.85 -3.78
C GLN A 21 7.47 -33.75 -4.36
N ALA A 22 6.99 -33.93 -5.60
CA ALA A 22 6.04 -33.03 -6.23
C ALA A 22 4.62 -33.17 -5.63
N ALA A 23 4.22 -34.38 -5.25
CA ALA A 23 2.90 -34.63 -4.65
C ALA A 23 2.75 -34.03 -3.23
N ASP A 24 3.85 -33.97 -2.46
CA ASP A 24 3.86 -33.38 -1.11
C ASP A 24 3.76 -31.84 -1.14
N SER A 25 4.44 -31.18 -2.08
CA SER A 25 4.39 -29.72 -2.26
C SER A 25 3.00 -29.23 -2.66
N GLU A 26 2.32 -29.90 -3.60
CA GLU A 26 0.94 -29.53 -3.98
C GLU A 26 -0.04 -29.68 -2.81
N SER A 27 0.08 -30.77 -2.03
CA SER A 27 -0.76 -30.97 -0.85
C SER A 27 -0.53 -29.89 0.23
N GLN A 28 0.72 -29.50 0.47
CA GLN A 28 1.06 -28.45 1.42
C GLN A 28 0.50 -27.10 0.96
N TYR A 29 0.68 -26.77 -0.32
CA TYR A 29 0.17 -25.55 -0.92
C TYR A 29 -1.36 -25.42 -0.77
N GLN A 30 -2.12 -26.48 -1.09
CA GLN A 30 -3.58 -26.48 -0.92
C GLN A 30 -3.99 -26.31 0.55
N SER A 31 -3.27 -26.93 1.49
CA SER A 31 -3.51 -26.74 2.92
C SER A 31 -3.29 -25.28 3.36
N GLY A 32 -2.25 -24.62 2.84
CA GLY A 32 -2.01 -23.20 3.07
C GLY A 32 -3.17 -22.32 2.58
N LYS A 33 -3.73 -22.62 1.40
CA LYS A 33 -4.89 -21.91 0.85
C LYS A 33 -6.15 -22.08 1.69
N THR A 34 -6.43 -23.31 2.15
CA THR A 34 -7.55 -23.57 3.06
C THR A 34 -7.41 -22.74 4.34
N LEU A 35 -6.24 -22.77 4.98
CA LEU A 35 -5.99 -22.00 6.20
C LEU A 35 -6.11 -20.49 5.98
N LEU A 36 -5.64 -19.98 4.84
CA LEU A 36 -5.78 -18.57 4.49
C LEU A 36 -7.25 -18.17 4.33
N ASN A 37 -8.06 -18.98 3.64
CA ASN A 37 -9.49 -18.72 3.49
C ASN A 37 -10.22 -18.74 4.85
N GLU A 38 -9.93 -19.73 5.70
CA GLU A 38 -10.49 -19.78 7.04
C GLU A 38 -10.07 -18.56 7.88
N ALA A 39 -8.83 -18.10 7.74
CA ALA A 39 -8.34 -16.89 8.41
C ALA A 39 -9.03 -15.63 7.88
N LEU A 40 -9.32 -15.54 6.57
CA LEU A 40 -10.09 -14.45 5.98
C LEU A 40 -11.52 -14.37 6.55
N GLU A 41 -12.18 -15.51 6.70
CA GLU A 41 -13.55 -15.58 7.22
C GLU A 41 -13.64 -15.26 8.71
N SER A 42 -12.66 -15.72 9.50
CA SER A 42 -12.69 -15.64 10.96
C SER A 42 -11.81 -14.56 11.57
N SER A 43 -10.95 -13.91 10.77
CA SER A 43 -9.86 -13.05 11.26
C SER A 43 -8.94 -13.75 12.27
N ASP A 44 -8.79 -15.08 12.16
CA ASP A 44 -7.95 -15.88 13.06
C ASP A 44 -6.47 -15.77 12.70
N ARG A 45 -5.73 -15.05 13.55
CA ARG A 45 -4.28 -14.87 13.41
C ARG A 45 -3.51 -16.19 13.42
N ALA A 46 -3.87 -17.16 14.26
CA ALA A 46 -3.10 -18.40 14.36
C ALA A 46 -3.20 -19.23 13.08
N LYS A 47 -4.33 -19.18 12.39
CA LYS A 47 -4.50 -19.78 11.06
C LYS A 47 -3.70 -19.04 10.00
N LEU A 48 -3.71 -17.70 10.02
CA LEU A 48 -2.89 -16.89 9.13
C LEU A 48 -1.39 -17.19 9.30
N ASP A 49 -0.89 -17.23 10.53
CA ASP A 49 0.52 -17.50 10.80
C ASP A 49 0.93 -18.89 10.26
N LYS A 50 0.05 -19.90 10.38
CA LYS A 50 0.27 -21.23 9.79
C LYS A 50 0.25 -21.21 8.26
N ALA A 51 -0.73 -20.53 7.65
CA ALA A 51 -0.80 -20.37 6.20
C ALA A 51 0.46 -19.67 5.66
N ALA A 52 0.88 -18.57 6.32
CA ALA A 52 2.07 -17.82 6.00
C ALA A 52 3.34 -18.68 6.10
N ALA A 53 3.46 -19.55 7.12
CA ALA A 53 4.60 -20.47 7.24
C ALA A 53 4.65 -21.49 6.08
N ILE A 54 3.50 -22.01 5.65
CA ILE A 54 3.39 -22.89 4.49
C ILE A 54 3.82 -22.14 3.23
N PHE A 55 3.24 -20.96 2.96
CA PHE A 55 3.61 -20.17 1.79
C PHE A 55 5.08 -19.73 1.83
N GLN A 56 5.65 -19.47 2.99
CA GLN A 56 7.07 -19.15 3.11
C GLN A 56 7.92 -20.36 2.68
N THR A 57 7.54 -21.56 3.11
CA THR A 57 8.23 -22.80 2.76
C THR A 57 8.15 -23.08 1.26
N GLU A 58 6.95 -22.95 0.67
CA GLU A 58 6.77 -23.14 -0.78
C GLU A 58 7.50 -22.07 -1.59
N TRP A 59 7.52 -20.82 -1.11
CA TRP A 59 8.25 -19.73 -1.73
C TRP A 59 9.75 -20.05 -1.81
N ASP A 60 10.33 -20.47 -0.69
CA ASP A 60 11.76 -20.82 -0.62
C ASP A 60 12.11 -22.03 -1.49
N LYS A 61 11.16 -22.97 -1.71
CA LYS A 61 11.32 -24.12 -2.64
C LYS A 61 11.24 -23.71 -4.12
N SER A 62 10.42 -22.72 -4.47
CA SER A 62 10.14 -22.33 -5.87
C SER A 62 11.32 -21.68 -6.60
N GLY A 63 12.36 -21.26 -5.86
CA GLY A 63 13.61 -20.76 -6.46
C GLY A 63 13.43 -19.41 -7.14
N SER A 64 13.27 -19.39 -8.47
CA SER A 64 13.05 -18.16 -9.24
C SER A 64 11.67 -18.08 -9.91
N ASP A 65 10.93 -19.20 -9.99
CA ASP A 65 9.61 -19.25 -10.61
C ASP A 65 8.49 -19.09 -9.57
N HIS A 66 8.36 -17.86 -9.09
CA HIS A 66 7.40 -17.51 -8.03
C HIS A 66 6.01 -17.15 -8.56
N ASN A 67 5.77 -17.26 -9.88
CA ASN A 67 4.54 -16.78 -10.52
C ASN A 67 3.29 -17.46 -9.94
N ALA A 68 3.41 -18.73 -9.56
CA ALA A 68 2.32 -19.50 -8.96
C ALA A 68 1.91 -19.03 -7.55
N MET A 69 2.73 -18.20 -6.88
CA MET A 69 2.53 -17.80 -5.48
C MET A 69 2.24 -16.32 -5.28
N VAL A 70 2.30 -15.50 -6.33
CA VAL A 70 2.07 -14.05 -6.27
C VAL A 70 0.72 -13.71 -5.60
N VAL A 71 -0.33 -14.47 -5.94
CA VAL A 71 -1.69 -14.25 -5.41
C VAL A 71 -1.74 -14.57 -3.92
N GLU A 72 -1.25 -15.72 -3.50
CA GLU A 72 -1.26 -16.19 -2.12
C GLU A 72 -0.39 -15.30 -1.22
N VAL A 73 0.77 -14.84 -1.70
CA VAL A 73 1.62 -13.87 -1.00
C VAL A 73 0.92 -12.52 -0.85
N SER A 74 0.29 -12.02 -1.92
CA SER A 74 -0.46 -10.76 -1.87
C SER A 74 -1.63 -10.84 -0.88
N ASN A 75 -2.37 -11.95 -0.88
CA ASN A 75 -3.50 -12.15 0.03
C ASN A 75 -3.03 -12.28 1.49
N THR A 76 -1.93 -12.99 1.72
CA THR A 76 -1.32 -13.11 3.06
C THR A 76 -0.89 -11.76 3.59
N ALA A 77 -0.18 -10.96 2.78
CA ALA A 77 0.24 -9.61 3.14
C ALA A 77 -0.95 -8.69 3.42
N GLN A 78 -1.99 -8.76 2.58
CA GLN A 78 -3.22 -7.99 2.76
C GLN A 78 -3.96 -8.36 4.04
N LEU A 79 -4.01 -9.64 4.41
CA LEU A 79 -4.67 -10.07 5.65
C LEU A 79 -3.90 -9.62 6.90
N TYR A 80 -2.57 -9.70 6.90
CA TYR A 80 -1.76 -9.10 7.97
C TYR A 80 -2.04 -7.61 8.12
N GLN A 81 -2.17 -6.87 7.01
CA GLN A 81 -2.54 -5.45 7.05
C GLN A 81 -3.92 -5.22 7.66
N MET A 82 -4.91 -6.06 7.33
CA MET A 82 -6.28 -5.98 7.88
C MET A 82 -6.34 -6.30 9.38
N LEU A 83 -5.46 -7.18 9.85
CA LEU A 83 -5.30 -7.51 11.28
C LEU A 83 -4.44 -6.49 12.04
N GLU A 84 -4.12 -5.34 11.44
CA GLU A 84 -3.28 -4.30 12.03
C GLU A 84 -1.87 -4.80 12.41
N LEU A 85 -1.31 -5.70 11.59
CA LEU A 85 0.05 -6.26 11.71
C LEU A 85 0.94 -5.74 10.57
N PRO A 86 1.31 -4.44 10.60
CA PRO A 86 1.99 -3.79 9.48
C PRO A 86 3.41 -4.29 9.23
N LYS A 87 4.10 -4.83 10.25
CA LYS A 87 5.46 -5.35 10.11
C LYS A 87 5.47 -6.64 9.28
N GLU A 88 4.63 -7.59 9.65
CA GLU A 88 4.45 -8.86 8.95
C GLU A 88 3.95 -8.62 7.52
N SER A 89 2.99 -7.72 7.34
CA SER A 89 2.52 -7.27 6.03
C SER A 89 3.67 -6.71 5.17
N LEU A 90 4.47 -5.79 5.72
CA LEU A 90 5.59 -5.17 5.01
C LEU A 90 6.63 -6.20 4.53
N ASP A 91 6.95 -7.19 5.35
CA ASP A 91 7.91 -8.24 4.98
C ASP A 91 7.44 -9.06 3.78
N TRP A 92 6.14 -9.35 3.67
CA TRP A 92 5.57 -10.00 2.50
C TRP A 92 5.55 -9.10 1.26
N TRP A 93 5.17 -7.83 1.40
CA TRP A 93 5.20 -6.89 0.25
C TRP A 93 6.61 -6.68 -0.29
N ARG A 94 7.63 -6.63 0.59
CA ARG A 94 9.04 -6.59 0.19
C ARG A 94 9.44 -7.80 -0.63
N ARG A 95 9.04 -9.02 -0.22
CA ARG A 95 9.31 -10.25 -0.99
C ARG A 95 8.69 -10.17 -2.38
N LEU A 96 7.42 -9.78 -2.44
CA LEU A 96 6.71 -9.65 -3.70
C LEU A 96 7.38 -8.61 -4.62
N SER A 97 7.77 -7.45 -4.09
CA SER A 97 8.42 -6.39 -4.87
C SER A 97 9.78 -6.77 -5.47
N LYS A 98 10.46 -7.78 -4.92
CA LYS A 98 11.73 -8.30 -5.48
C LYS A 98 11.49 -9.20 -6.69
N VAL A 99 10.39 -9.94 -6.69
CA VAL A 99 10.02 -10.86 -7.77
C VAL A 99 9.28 -10.13 -8.88
N GLU A 100 8.37 -9.23 -8.50
CA GLU A 100 7.60 -8.39 -9.40
C GLU A 100 7.95 -6.91 -9.19
N PRO A 101 9.14 -6.45 -9.62
CA PRO A 101 9.59 -5.07 -9.40
C PRO A 101 8.71 -4.01 -10.07
N ASP A 102 7.88 -4.42 -11.03
CA ASP A 102 6.93 -3.57 -11.73
C ASP A 102 5.50 -3.67 -11.19
N ASN A 103 5.25 -4.50 -10.17
CA ASN A 103 3.97 -4.56 -9.48
C ASN A 103 3.80 -3.32 -8.61
N TRP A 104 3.22 -2.27 -9.19
CA TRP A 104 3.01 -0.99 -8.50
C TRP A 104 2.15 -1.13 -7.24
N ARG A 105 1.25 -2.13 -7.16
CA ARG A 105 0.40 -2.37 -5.99
C ARG A 105 1.23 -2.81 -4.80
N ALA A 106 2.22 -3.67 -5.02
CA ALA A 106 3.16 -4.09 -3.97
C ALA A 106 3.91 -2.86 -3.40
N TRP A 107 4.44 -2.00 -4.26
CA TRP A 107 5.10 -0.76 -3.84
C TRP A 107 4.17 0.21 -3.11
N ALA A 108 2.92 0.38 -3.58
CA ALA A 108 1.93 1.21 -2.90
C ALA A 108 1.58 0.68 -1.49
N LYS A 109 1.63 -0.64 -1.29
CA LYS A 109 1.43 -1.26 0.02
C LYS A 109 2.64 -1.12 0.94
N ILE A 110 3.86 -1.13 0.38
CA ILE A 110 5.08 -0.79 1.12
C ILE A 110 4.99 0.65 1.64
N VAL A 111 4.58 1.62 0.81
CA VAL A 111 4.36 3.02 1.25
C VAL A 111 3.47 3.08 2.49
N GLN A 112 2.30 2.41 2.45
CA GLN A 112 1.36 2.41 3.58
C GLN A 112 1.93 1.76 4.84
N CYS A 113 2.61 0.61 4.71
CA CYS A 113 3.15 -0.09 5.87
C CYS A 113 4.35 0.66 6.46
N ALA A 114 5.23 1.20 5.61
CA ALA A 114 6.38 2.00 6.04
C ALA A 114 5.95 3.29 6.74
N GLN A 115 4.92 3.98 6.23
CA GLN A 115 4.31 5.12 6.93
C GLN A 115 3.79 4.72 8.31
N THR A 116 3.04 3.62 8.40
CA THR A 116 2.48 3.11 9.66
C THR A 116 3.58 2.75 10.68
N LEU A 117 4.71 2.24 10.20
CA LEU A 117 5.85 1.82 11.01
C LEU A 117 6.87 2.95 11.26
N ASN A 118 6.59 4.17 10.79
CA ASN A 118 7.51 5.31 10.86
C ASN A 118 8.90 5.00 10.27
N GLN A 119 8.93 4.42 9.07
CA GLN A 119 10.14 4.08 8.31
C GLN A 119 10.28 5.02 7.09
N PRO A 120 10.68 6.29 7.29
CA PRO A 120 10.59 7.33 6.26
C PRO A 120 11.45 7.04 5.02
N LYS A 121 12.65 6.48 5.21
CA LYS A 121 13.53 6.16 4.08
C LYS A 121 12.89 5.17 3.11
N GLU A 122 12.31 4.09 3.63
CA GLU A 122 11.67 3.08 2.79
C GLU A 122 10.34 3.57 2.23
N HIS A 123 9.61 4.37 3.00
CA HIS A 123 8.42 5.07 2.49
C HIS A 123 8.79 5.87 1.23
N ASP A 124 9.84 6.69 1.30
CA ASP A 124 10.23 7.57 0.19
C ASP A 124 10.73 6.77 -1.02
N GLU A 125 11.56 5.73 -0.81
CA GLU A 125 12.02 4.84 -1.89
C GLU A 125 10.84 4.15 -2.60
N ALA A 126 9.88 3.62 -1.84
CA ALA A 126 8.70 2.97 -2.41
C ALA A 126 7.78 3.98 -3.11
N HIS A 127 7.63 5.18 -2.55
CA HIS A 127 6.84 6.27 -3.13
C HIS A 127 7.41 6.69 -4.48
N GLU A 128 8.71 6.97 -4.55
CA GLU A 128 9.42 7.30 -5.80
C GLU A 128 9.23 6.21 -6.85
N LYS A 129 9.29 4.93 -6.44
CA LYS A 129 9.09 3.80 -7.34
C LYS A 129 7.66 3.74 -7.91
N VAL A 130 6.63 3.99 -7.11
CA VAL A 130 5.24 4.07 -7.62
C VAL A 130 5.10 5.23 -8.61
N PHE A 131 5.67 6.41 -8.31
CA PHE A 131 5.61 7.55 -9.21
C PHE A 131 6.37 7.32 -10.52
N ALA A 132 7.49 6.59 -10.49
CA ALA A 132 8.20 6.17 -11.68
C ALA A 132 7.35 5.23 -12.55
N LEU A 133 6.74 4.20 -11.94
CA LEU A 133 5.83 3.28 -12.64
C LEU A 133 4.61 4.01 -13.24
N ASN A 134 4.09 5.03 -12.55
CA ASN A 134 3.02 5.86 -13.09
C ASN A 134 3.47 6.68 -14.31
N LYS A 135 4.69 7.24 -14.30
CA LYS A 135 5.27 7.93 -15.47
C LYS A 135 5.47 6.99 -16.67
N GLU A 136 5.74 5.71 -16.41
CA GLU A 136 5.81 4.65 -17.42
C GLU A 136 4.44 4.16 -17.92
N GLY A 137 3.34 4.66 -17.34
CA GLY A 137 1.97 4.24 -17.71
C GLY A 137 1.56 2.87 -17.15
N LYS A 138 2.29 2.34 -16.16
CA LYS A 138 2.02 1.04 -15.51
C LYS A 138 1.01 1.11 -14.37
N VAL A 139 0.58 2.31 -13.97
CA VAL A 139 -0.38 2.53 -12.89
C VAL A 139 -1.71 2.95 -13.49
N GLU A 140 -2.76 2.17 -13.25
CA GLU A 140 -4.09 2.44 -13.82
C GLU A 140 -4.92 3.47 -13.04
N GLN A 141 -4.53 3.76 -11.79
CA GLN A 141 -5.24 4.69 -10.92
C GLN A 141 -4.65 6.11 -10.97
N LYS A 142 -5.47 7.12 -10.66
CA LYS A 142 -5.08 8.54 -10.68
C LYS A 142 -4.35 9.01 -9.42
N PHE A 143 -4.39 8.23 -8.36
CA PHE A 143 -3.86 8.57 -7.05
C PHE A 143 -3.20 7.36 -6.39
N LEU A 144 -2.33 7.59 -5.43
CA LEU A 144 -1.76 6.63 -4.50
C LEU A 144 -2.49 6.75 -3.15
N VAL A 145 -2.80 5.62 -2.51
CA VAL A 145 -3.22 5.63 -1.10
C VAL A 145 -1.98 5.60 -0.22
N CYS A 146 -1.68 6.71 0.45
CA CYS A 146 -0.44 6.88 1.23
C CYS A 146 -0.55 6.28 2.64
N GLU A 147 -1.71 6.46 3.29
CA GLU A 147 -1.97 5.92 4.64
C GLU A 147 -3.45 5.56 4.78
N GLN A 148 -3.71 4.53 5.57
CA GLN A 148 -5.04 4.20 6.09
C GLN A 148 -4.94 3.97 7.58
N PHE A 149 -5.72 4.69 8.38
CA PHE A 149 -5.66 4.58 9.84
C PHE A 149 -7.00 4.92 10.48
N SER A 150 -7.13 4.60 11.77
CA SER A 150 -8.32 4.89 12.56
C SER A 150 -8.08 6.04 13.53
N SER A 151 -9.11 6.85 13.77
CA SER A 151 -9.14 7.84 14.85
C SER A 151 -10.50 7.79 15.54
N GLY A 152 -10.56 7.11 16.69
CA GLY A 152 -11.82 6.80 17.37
C GLY A 152 -12.73 5.90 16.53
N ASP A 153 -13.93 6.40 16.23
CA ASP A 153 -14.98 5.76 15.42
C ASP A 153 -14.85 6.02 13.92
N LYS A 154 -13.80 6.74 13.50
CA LYS A 154 -13.56 7.13 12.10
C LYS A 154 -12.46 6.30 11.47
N LYS A 155 -12.62 6.01 10.18
CA LYS A 155 -11.59 5.50 9.27
C LYS A 155 -11.14 6.65 8.37
N ILE A 156 -9.83 6.83 8.27
CA ILE A 156 -9.20 7.91 7.50
C ILE A 156 -8.35 7.27 6.41
N MET A 157 -8.52 7.73 5.17
CA MET A 157 -7.72 7.32 4.01
C MET A 157 -7.11 8.55 3.36
N ALA A 158 -5.78 8.61 3.30
CA ALA A 158 -5.04 9.68 2.64
C ALA A 158 -4.70 9.26 1.20
N LEU A 159 -5.10 10.08 0.24
CA LEU A 159 -4.93 9.89 -1.19
C LEU A 159 -4.03 11.00 -1.75
N GLU A 160 -2.95 10.65 -2.42
CA GLU A 160 -2.09 11.58 -3.15
C GLU A 160 -2.28 11.40 -4.65
N TYR A 161 -2.62 12.47 -5.35
CA TYR A 161 -2.81 12.43 -6.79
C TYR A 161 -1.47 12.52 -7.52
N PHE A 162 -1.28 11.69 -8.54
CA PHE A 162 -0.05 11.73 -9.34
C PHE A 162 0.10 13.02 -10.15
N LYS A 163 -1.02 13.70 -10.42
CA LYS A 163 -1.11 15.02 -11.04
C LYS A 163 -2.24 15.78 -10.35
N PRO A 164 -2.12 17.10 -10.13
CA PRO A 164 -3.23 17.90 -9.63
C PRO A 164 -4.51 17.67 -10.44
N GLU A 165 -5.65 17.46 -9.77
CA GLU A 165 -6.93 17.13 -10.42
C GLU A 165 -8.01 18.20 -10.16
N GLY A 166 -8.85 18.43 -11.17
CA GLY A 166 -10.00 19.35 -11.09
C GLY A 166 -9.63 20.84 -11.03
N LYS A 167 -10.66 21.69 -10.88
CA LYS A 167 -10.51 23.16 -10.87
C LYS A 167 -9.69 23.69 -9.68
N LEU A 168 -9.63 22.92 -8.60
CA LEU A 168 -8.90 23.29 -7.38
C LEU A 168 -7.45 22.77 -7.38
N GLY A 169 -6.99 22.12 -8.47
CA GLY A 169 -5.65 21.54 -8.53
C GLY A 169 -5.38 20.60 -7.35
N VAL A 170 -6.32 19.68 -7.06
CA VAL A 170 -6.25 18.84 -5.87
C VAL A 170 -5.05 17.89 -5.98
N MET A 171 -4.12 18.02 -5.04
CA MET A 171 -2.92 17.19 -4.93
C MET A 171 -3.07 16.08 -3.90
N MET A 172 -3.80 16.34 -2.81
CA MET A 172 -4.02 15.35 -1.76
C MET A 172 -5.44 15.43 -1.23
N THR A 173 -5.97 14.29 -0.80
CA THR A 173 -7.30 14.19 -0.21
C THR A 173 -7.29 13.25 0.98
N PHE A 174 -7.83 13.68 2.11
CA PHE A 174 -8.19 12.80 3.22
C PHE A 174 -9.68 12.49 3.11
N ARG A 175 -10.04 11.22 2.94
CA ARG A 175 -11.42 10.74 3.01
C ARG A 175 -11.69 10.15 4.38
N ILE A 176 -12.77 10.59 5.00
CA ILE A 176 -13.18 10.16 6.34
C ILE A 176 -14.53 9.48 6.22
N SER A 177 -14.58 8.24 6.69
CA SER A 177 -15.83 7.49 6.86
C SER A 177 -15.97 7.03 8.30
N MET A 178 -17.18 6.64 8.67
CA MET A 178 -17.45 6.03 9.97
C MET A 178 -17.11 4.54 9.90
N LYS A 179 -16.64 3.93 10.99
CA LYS A 179 -16.25 2.51 11.01
C LYS A 179 -17.42 1.57 10.74
N ASP A 180 -18.61 1.92 11.19
CA ASP A 180 -19.87 1.20 10.97
C ASP A 180 -20.52 1.49 9.61
N SER A 181 -20.00 2.47 8.87
CA SER A 181 -20.45 2.84 7.53
C SER A 181 -19.26 3.25 6.65
N PRO A 182 -18.33 2.32 6.36
CA PRO A 182 -17.05 2.63 5.74
C PRO A 182 -17.18 3.20 4.31
N ASP A 183 -18.31 2.92 3.64
CA ASP A 183 -18.61 3.39 2.28
C ASP A 183 -19.26 4.79 2.25
N THR A 184 -19.77 5.27 3.38
CA THR A 184 -20.37 6.60 3.48
C THR A 184 -19.30 7.63 3.84
N LEU A 185 -19.07 8.58 2.93
CA LEU A 185 -18.14 9.69 3.15
C LEU A 185 -18.74 10.67 4.16
N PHE A 186 -18.24 10.64 5.39
CA PHE A 186 -18.61 11.60 6.44
C PHE A 186 -18.00 12.97 6.16
N ARG A 187 -16.73 12.99 5.77
CA ARG A 187 -15.99 14.22 5.51
C ARG A 187 -14.85 14.00 4.53
N ARG A 188 -14.46 15.07 3.84
CA ARG A 188 -13.26 15.10 3.02
C ARG A 188 -12.45 16.36 3.31
N TYR A 189 -11.13 16.23 3.31
CA TYR A 189 -10.22 17.37 3.28
C TYR A 189 -9.37 17.32 2.03
N THR A 190 -9.06 18.46 1.43
CA THR A 190 -8.20 18.52 0.24
C THR A 190 -7.07 19.52 0.44
N LEU A 191 -5.89 19.16 -0.07
CA LEU A 191 -4.83 20.11 -0.38
C LEU A 191 -4.91 20.43 -1.87
N GLY A 192 -5.23 21.68 -2.19
CA GLY A 192 -5.31 22.19 -3.55
C GLY A 192 -4.26 23.25 -3.83
N GLU A 193 -3.92 23.38 -5.11
CA GLU A 193 -3.20 24.52 -5.65
C GLU A 193 -4.17 25.29 -6.56
N ILE A 194 -4.66 26.42 -6.07
CA ILE A 194 -5.68 27.20 -6.77
C ILE A 194 -4.97 28.27 -7.60
N GLU A 195 -4.99 28.11 -8.93
CA GLU A 195 -4.31 29.03 -9.85
C GLU A 195 -4.84 30.46 -9.74
N SER A 196 -6.17 30.65 -9.59
CA SER A 196 -6.75 31.98 -9.44
C SER A 196 -6.25 32.71 -8.19
N ASP A 197 -6.17 32.00 -7.07
CA ASP A 197 -5.71 32.58 -5.80
C ASP A 197 -4.23 32.89 -5.86
N THR A 198 -3.46 32.02 -6.52
CA THR A 198 -2.04 32.23 -6.80
C THR A 198 -1.82 33.47 -7.67
N GLN A 199 -2.61 33.64 -8.74
CA GLN A 199 -2.53 34.81 -9.62
C GLN A 199 -2.85 36.10 -8.87
N ILE A 200 -3.96 36.12 -8.11
CA ILE A 200 -4.36 37.29 -7.30
C ILE A 200 -3.27 37.64 -6.27
N ALA A 201 -2.73 36.64 -5.56
CA ALA A 201 -1.67 36.88 -4.57
C ALA A 201 -0.40 37.48 -5.21
N ARG A 202 -0.04 37.07 -6.43
CA ARG A 202 1.08 37.66 -7.20
C ARG A 202 0.79 39.11 -7.60
N GLU A 203 -0.40 39.39 -8.13
CA GLU A 203 -0.82 40.75 -8.51
C GLU A 203 -0.81 41.71 -7.32
N LEU A 204 -1.20 41.21 -6.14
CA LEU A 204 -1.16 41.93 -4.86
C LEU A 204 0.23 41.96 -4.20
N LYS A 205 1.26 41.33 -4.82
CA LYS A 205 2.64 41.22 -4.30
C LYS A 205 2.73 40.57 -2.91
N GLN A 206 1.82 39.66 -2.60
CA GLN A 206 1.84 38.88 -1.36
C GLN A 206 2.79 37.69 -1.44
N ILE A 207 3.07 37.21 -2.65
CA ILE A 207 4.00 36.12 -2.95
C ILE A 207 4.90 36.48 -4.13
N GLY A 208 6.03 35.79 -4.28
CA GLY A 208 6.94 35.95 -5.40
C GLY A 208 6.37 35.38 -6.72
N PRO A 209 7.01 35.71 -7.86
CA PRO A 209 6.54 35.28 -9.18
C PRO A 209 6.59 33.77 -9.41
N GLN A 210 7.39 33.04 -8.63
CA GLN A 210 7.54 31.57 -8.70
C GLN A 210 6.91 30.87 -7.49
N ASP A 211 6.32 31.62 -6.57
CA ASP A 211 5.65 31.07 -5.40
C ASP A 211 4.20 30.69 -5.75
N HIS A 212 3.61 29.82 -4.94
CA HIS A 212 2.26 29.28 -5.14
C HIS A 212 1.42 29.44 -3.87
N MET A 213 0.11 29.58 -4.05
CA MET A 213 -0.86 29.51 -2.95
C MET A 213 -1.42 28.10 -2.85
N TYR A 214 -1.42 27.57 -1.63
CA TYR A 214 -2.00 26.28 -1.32
C TYR A 214 -3.20 26.46 -0.39
N SER A 215 -4.34 25.89 -0.76
CA SER A 215 -5.54 25.86 0.06
C SER A 215 -5.67 24.51 0.75
N ILE A 216 -6.10 24.54 2.02
CA ILE A 216 -6.57 23.36 2.72
C ILE A 216 -8.04 23.58 3.01
N ASP A 217 -8.88 22.79 2.35
CA ASP A 217 -10.33 22.90 2.39
C ASP A 217 -10.94 21.67 3.05
N GLY A 218 -11.96 21.87 3.86
CA GLY A 218 -12.84 20.82 4.39
C GLY A 218 -14.16 20.78 3.63
N PHE A 219 -14.72 19.59 3.48
CA PHE A 219 -15.99 19.33 2.79
C PHE A 219 -16.84 18.33 3.59
N ASN A 220 -18.13 18.62 3.73
CA ASN A 220 -19.14 17.71 4.24
C ASN A 220 -20.46 17.90 3.47
N GLU A 221 -21.55 17.28 3.94
CA GLU A 221 -22.89 17.44 3.32
C GLU A 221 -23.41 18.88 3.34
N SER A 222 -22.96 19.70 4.29
CA SER A 222 -23.39 21.11 4.43
C SER A 222 -22.61 22.08 3.53
N GLY A 223 -21.47 21.66 2.98
CA GLY A 223 -20.68 22.46 2.03
C GLY A 223 -19.18 22.37 2.25
N GLN A 224 -18.48 23.40 1.75
CA GLN A 224 -17.04 23.58 1.83
C GLN A 224 -16.70 24.69 2.84
N TRP A 225 -15.59 24.53 3.57
CA TRP A 225 -14.99 25.60 4.37
C TRP A 225 -13.47 25.62 4.19
N LEU A 226 -12.90 26.82 4.19
CA LEU A 226 -11.45 27.01 4.20
C LEU A 226 -10.92 26.76 5.61
N ILE A 227 -9.94 25.88 5.74
CA ILE A 227 -9.23 25.65 7.01
C ILE A 227 -8.06 26.63 7.11
N THR A 228 -7.25 26.69 6.07
CA THR A 228 -6.13 27.62 5.99
C THR A 228 -5.61 27.77 4.56
N MET A 229 -4.86 28.84 4.32
CA MET A 229 -4.06 29.02 3.12
C MET A 229 -2.60 29.24 3.52
N THR A 230 -1.68 28.72 2.72
CA THR A 230 -0.24 28.84 2.95
C THR A 230 0.49 29.08 1.63
N THR A 231 1.60 29.81 1.70
CA THR A 231 2.52 30.07 0.57
C THR A 231 3.55 28.95 0.40
N LYS A 232 3.76 28.14 1.45
CA LYS A 232 4.62 26.96 1.42
C LYS A 232 3.74 25.72 1.40
N LYS A 233 3.99 24.80 0.47
CA LYS A 233 3.29 23.52 0.41
C LYS A 233 3.50 22.78 1.74
N PRO A 234 2.41 22.42 2.46
CA PRO A 234 2.53 21.66 3.69
C PRO A 234 3.08 20.26 3.38
N THR A 235 3.90 19.77 4.28
CA THR A 235 4.31 18.36 4.30
C THR A 235 3.11 17.47 4.62
N TYR A 236 3.24 16.17 4.33
CA TYR A 236 2.23 15.18 4.68
C TYR A 236 1.86 15.23 6.16
N GLU A 237 2.86 15.26 7.05
CA GLU A 237 2.65 15.26 8.50
C GLU A 237 1.98 16.55 9.01
N GLU A 238 2.35 17.71 8.45
CA GLU A 238 1.67 18.98 8.77
C GLU A 238 0.19 18.93 8.36
N LEU A 239 -0.10 18.42 7.16
CA LEU A 239 -1.48 18.28 6.67
C LEU A 239 -2.28 17.28 7.50
N ARG A 240 -1.69 16.11 7.81
CA ARG A 240 -2.28 15.08 8.66
C ARG A 240 -2.62 15.64 10.05
N ALA A 241 -1.70 16.39 10.65
CA ALA A 241 -1.92 17.03 11.95
C ALA A 241 -3.06 18.06 11.91
N LEU A 242 -3.15 18.86 10.84
CA LEU A 242 -4.24 19.83 10.65
C LEU A 242 -5.60 19.13 10.53
N VAL A 243 -5.69 18.07 9.72
CA VAL A 243 -6.92 17.27 9.56
C VAL A 243 -7.35 16.68 10.91
N LEU A 244 -6.44 16.08 11.66
CA LEU A 244 -6.75 15.50 12.97
C LEU A 244 -7.18 16.55 13.99
N LYS A 245 -6.54 17.73 13.97
CA LYS A 245 -6.93 18.86 14.83
C LYS A 245 -8.36 19.30 14.53
N ASP A 246 -8.70 19.52 13.26
CA ASP A 246 -10.04 19.95 12.85
C ASP A 246 -11.12 18.91 13.25
N LEU A 247 -10.87 17.62 12.98
CA LEU A 247 -11.74 16.53 13.41
C LEU A 247 -11.97 16.48 14.93
N SER A 248 -10.98 16.90 15.74
CA SER A 248 -11.08 16.88 17.20
C SER A 248 -11.95 17.99 17.80
N VAL A 249 -12.03 19.16 17.13
CA VAL A 249 -12.78 20.33 17.61
C VAL A 249 -14.28 20.03 17.63
N GLU A 250 -14.77 19.33 16.62
CA GLU A 250 -16.18 18.97 16.48
C GLU A 250 -16.68 18.06 17.62
N ARG A 251 -15.85 17.12 18.08
CA ARG A 251 -16.19 16.23 19.20
C ARG A 251 -16.57 17.01 20.46
N LYS A 252 -15.91 18.15 20.70
CA LYS A 252 -16.20 19.02 21.85
C LYS A 252 -17.47 19.85 21.67
N GLY A 253 -17.88 20.13 20.43
CA GLY A 253 -19.13 20.84 20.12
C GLY A 253 -20.36 19.94 20.26
N ALA A 254 -20.25 18.67 19.86
CA ALA A 254 -21.33 17.69 19.95
C ALA A 254 -21.64 17.27 21.41
N GLN A 255 -20.65 17.25 22.30
CA GLN A 255 -20.84 16.91 23.73
C GLN A 255 -21.43 18.03 24.60
N LYS A 256 -21.60 19.24 24.04
CA LYS A 256 -22.11 20.41 24.77
C LYS A 256 -23.58 20.73 24.46
N LYS A 257 -24.28 19.87 23.71
CA LYS A 257 -25.72 19.95 23.47
C LYS A 257 -26.40 18.82 24.23
#